data_AF-A0A1Z8QCQ3-F1
#
_entry.id   AF-A0A1Z8QCQ3-F1
#
_cell.length_a   1.000
_cell.length_b   1.000
_cell.length_c   1.000
_cell.angle_alpha   90.00
_cell.angle_beta   90.00
_cell.angle_gamma   90.00
#
_symmetry.space_group_name_H-M   'P 1'
#
loop_
_entity.id
_entity.type
_entity.pdbx_description
1 polymer ?
#
loop_
_entity_poly.entity_id
_entity_poly.type
_entity_poly.pdbx_seq_one_letter_code
_entity_poly.pdbx_strand_id
1 'polypeptide(L)'
;MSVGALTNSNDYLPYDRYLDVNDIKLLVLPEVSSSFPTKVASIYNSMFLTNENTDQILQNSLITSIAPYEIGQRIGYSGPNYYESIGQPAKWEEFNGKVNLVDFIWETNTSSNEQLAEILEHQLHTITGLIFKNFYQKKWDYFDPTSDINVAMQQAYNLGVYNTEGMYDDVDAAGLMEVLPQEFAFWFIVTAWDFMEDYFPDKENEWSLKTSTQLQQQLPLAYNLYQETILPVLSKPSKALLDSMVFTENNTIEDSVDALTYLVSSADESITASGLKVKLIVGVNRADYSVSRADDLVNTWTISATDIGEDTLSGFKRIEFNDGTLALDVD
;
A
#
# COMPACT_ATOMS: atom_id res chain seq x y z
N MET A 1 3.11 -15.09 14.11
CA MET A 1 3.23 -15.26 12.65
C MET A 1 4.09 -14.11 12.13
N SER A 2 4.76 -14.28 11.00
CA SER A 2 5.84 -13.39 10.56
C SER A 2 5.68 -12.97 9.11
N VAL A 3 6.14 -11.77 8.81
CA VAL A 3 6.34 -11.27 7.45
C VAL A 3 7.45 -12.10 6.78
N GLY A 4 7.17 -12.63 5.60
CA GLY A 4 8.13 -13.34 4.77
C GLY A 4 9.14 -12.39 4.11
N ALA A 5 10.27 -12.93 3.65
CA ALA A 5 11.24 -12.16 2.89
C ALA A 5 10.73 -11.88 1.47
N LEU A 6 10.98 -10.68 0.96
CA LEU A 6 10.75 -10.34 -0.45
C LEU A 6 11.62 -11.25 -1.34
N THR A 7 10.97 -12.03 -2.19
CA THR A 7 11.59 -13.10 -2.96
C THR A 7 11.26 -12.93 -4.44
N ASN A 8 12.29 -12.96 -5.29
CA ASN A 8 12.12 -12.97 -6.74
C ASN A 8 11.55 -14.31 -7.21
N SER A 9 10.58 -14.30 -8.12
CA SER A 9 10.02 -15.50 -8.73
C SER A 9 9.43 -15.22 -10.10
N ASN A 10 9.51 -16.22 -10.99
CA ASN A 10 8.83 -16.21 -12.28
C ASN A 10 7.49 -16.98 -12.25
N ASP A 11 7.09 -17.53 -11.10
CA ASP A 11 5.85 -18.30 -10.97
C ASP A 11 4.58 -17.43 -11.02
N TYR A 12 4.75 -16.11 -10.83
CA TYR A 12 3.67 -15.14 -10.73
C TYR A 12 3.77 -14.03 -11.77
N LEU A 13 4.45 -14.24 -12.90
CA LEU A 13 4.55 -13.21 -13.95
C LEU A 13 3.17 -12.61 -14.29
N PRO A 14 3.07 -11.28 -14.45
CA PRO A 14 4.16 -10.30 -14.57
C PRO A 14 4.73 -9.77 -13.24
N TYR A 15 4.28 -10.29 -12.10
CA TYR A 15 4.86 -9.97 -10.80
C TYR A 15 6.19 -10.72 -10.65
N ASP A 16 7.29 -9.98 -10.57
CA ASP A 16 8.65 -10.54 -10.55
C ASP A 16 9.14 -10.87 -9.14
N ARG A 17 8.41 -10.41 -8.12
CA ARG A 17 8.67 -10.68 -6.71
C ARG A 17 7.38 -10.77 -5.91
N TYR A 18 7.50 -11.48 -4.79
CA TYR A 18 6.42 -11.65 -3.83
C TYR A 18 6.96 -11.72 -2.40
N LEU A 19 6.07 -11.52 -1.43
CA LEU A 19 6.26 -12.00 -0.06
C LEU A 19 4.93 -12.46 0.52
N ASP A 20 4.99 -13.25 1.57
CA ASP A 20 3.81 -13.73 2.28
C ASP A 20 3.66 -13.05 3.64
N VAL A 21 2.43 -12.71 4.03
CA VAL A 21 2.08 -12.19 5.35
C VAL A 21 0.78 -12.85 5.82
N ASN A 22 0.85 -13.66 6.88
CA ASN A 22 -0.30 -14.41 7.41
C ASN A 22 -1.09 -15.18 6.33
N ASP A 23 -0.36 -15.92 5.47
CA ASP A 23 -0.88 -16.67 4.32
C ASP A 23 -1.53 -15.82 3.19
N ILE A 24 -1.44 -14.48 3.28
CA ILE A 24 -1.77 -13.56 2.19
C ILE A 24 -0.52 -13.32 1.35
N LYS A 25 -0.62 -13.56 0.04
CA LYS A 25 0.49 -13.34 -0.90
C LYS A 25 0.48 -11.92 -1.44
N LEU A 26 1.54 -11.14 -1.20
CA LEU A 26 1.74 -9.83 -1.81
C LEU A 26 2.49 -10.03 -3.13
N LEU A 27 1.82 -9.80 -4.26
CA LEU A 27 2.41 -9.89 -5.59
C LEU A 27 2.81 -8.50 -6.07
N VAL A 28 4.06 -8.33 -6.47
CA VAL A 28 4.65 -7.00 -6.68
C VAL A 28 5.14 -6.83 -8.11
N LEU A 29 4.74 -5.73 -8.75
CA LEU A 29 5.21 -5.38 -10.08
C LEU A 29 6.65 -4.85 -10.05
N PRO A 30 7.44 -5.06 -11.13
CA PRO A 30 8.86 -4.70 -11.18
C PRO A 30 9.20 -3.25 -10.82
N GLU A 31 8.30 -2.31 -11.12
CA GLU A 31 8.55 -0.86 -10.99
C GLU A 31 8.42 -0.34 -9.56
N VAL A 32 7.88 -1.16 -8.65
CA VAL A 32 7.73 -0.82 -7.24
C VAL A 32 9.11 -0.81 -6.57
N SER A 33 9.35 0.06 -5.59
CA SER A 33 10.58 0.05 -4.79
C SER A 33 10.66 -1.18 -3.89
N SER A 34 11.86 -1.64 -3.56
CA SER A 34 12.05 -2.86 -2.76
C SER A 34 11.56 -2.72 -1.31
N SER A 35 11.51 -1.48 -0.77
CA SER A 35 11.09 -1.22 0.61
C SER A 35 9.57 -1.14 0.77
N PHE A 36 8.83 -0.83 -0.29
CA PHE A 36 7.40 -0.60 -0.20
C PHE A 36 6.61 -1.86 0.19
N PRO A 37 6.81 -3.04 -0.43
CA PRO A 37 6.07 -4.25 -0.08
C PRO A 37 6.27 -4.72 1.36
N THR A 38 7.46 -4.47 1.95
CA THR A 38 7.76 -4.87 3.33
C THR A 38 7.05 -3.97 4.34
N LYS A 39 6.88 -2.68 4.02
CA LYS A 39 6.05 -1.75 4.81
C LYS A 39 4.57 -2.13 4.74
N VAL A 40 4.05 -2.41 3.54
CA VAL A 40 2.69 -2.93 3.34
C VAL A 40 2.46 -4.20 4.17
N ALA A 41 3.36 -5.18 4.10
CA ALA A 41 3.28 -6.39 4.89
C ALA A 41 3.35 -6.15 6.40
N SER A 42 4.14 -5.17 6.85
CA SER A 42 4.24 -4.83 8.26
C SER A 42 2.91 -4.29 8.81
N ILE A 43 2.21 -3.47 8.02
CA ILE A 43 0.86 -2.97 8.38
C ILE A 43 -0.14 -4.13 8.40
N TYR A 44 -0.15 -4.99 7.38
CA TYR A 44 -0.99 -6.20 7.37
C TYR A 44 -0.75 -7.07 8.60
N ASN A 45 0.52 -7.35 8.91
CA ASN A 45 0.87 -8.18 10.05
C ASN A 45 0.39 -7.59 11.37
N SER A 46 0.42 -6.26 11.49
CA SER A 46 -0.09 -5.57 12.67
C SER A 46 -1.60 -5.78 12.89
N MET A 47 -2.37 -5.94 11.81
CA MET A 47 -3.80 -6.22 11.88
C MET A 47 -4.12 -7.62 12.41
N PHE A 48 -3.17 -8.57 12.39
CA PHE A 48 -3.37 -9.93 12.90
C PHE A 48 -2.68 -10.19 14.24
N LEU A 49 -2.13 -9.15 14.89
CA LEU A 49 -1.62 -9.28 16.25
C LEU A 49 -2.79 -9.57 17.22
N THR A 50 -2.48 -10.28 18.31
CA THR A 50 -3.45 -10.54 19.37
C THR A 50 -3.46 -9.42 20.40
N ASN A 51 -4.64 -8.97 20.83
CA ASN A 51 -4.85 -8.01 21.91
C ASN A 51 -5.92 -8.52 22.90
N GLU A 52 -6.35 -7.70 23.87
CA GLU A 52 -7.33 -8.10 24.88
C GLU A 52 -8.73 -8.50 24.33
N ASN A 53 -9.08 -8.05 23.13
CA ASN A 53 -10.34 -8.36 22.46
C ASN A 53 -10.25 -9.57 21.51
N THR A 54 -9.04 -10.09 21.27
CA THR A 54 -8.83 -11.17 20.31
C THR A 54 -9.36 -12.51 20.84
N ASP A 55 -10.30 -13.12 20.11
CA ASP A 55 -10.62 -14.53 20.24
C ASP A 55 -9.58 -15.33 19.43
N GLN A 56 -8.58 -15.86 20.11
CA GLN A 56 -7.48 -16.58 19.47
C GLN A 56 -7.95 -17.83 18.71
N ILE A 57 -9.02 -18.50 19.16
CA ILE A 57 -9.53 -19.70 18.47
C ILE A 57 -10.16 -19.28 17.15
N LEU A 58 -10.97 -18.22 17.18
CA LEU A 58 -11.62 -17.68 15.99
C LEU A 58 -10.62 -17.08 15.01
N GLN A 59 -9.65 -16.29 15.48
CA GLN A 59 -8.58 -15.71 14.66
C GLN A 59 -7.74 -16.81 13.99
N ASN A 60 -7.33 -17.84 14.72
CA ASN A 60 -6.59 -18.97 14.14
C ASN A 60 -7.43 -19.72 13.10
N SER A 61 -8.74 -19.87 13.34
CA SER A 61 -9.65 -20.50 12.39
C SER A 61 -9.78 -19.67 11.10
N LEU A 62 -9.90 -18.34 11.23
CA LEU A 62 -9.90 -17.42 10.11
C LEU A 62 -8.62 -17.54 9.29
N ILE A 63 -7.45 -17.43 9.93
CA ILE A 63 -6.15 -17.48 9.23
C ILE A 63 -5.95 -18.82 8.53
N THR A 64 -6.26 -19.93 9.20
CA THR A 64 -6.18 -21.27 8.59
C THR A 64 -7.13 -21.42 7.39
N SER A 65 -8.22 -20.66 7.36
CA SER A 65 -9.15 -20.67 6.23
C SER A 65 -8.63 -19.91 5.00
N ILE A 66 -7.58 -19.08 5.13
CA ILE A 66 -7.02 -18.30 4.01
C ILE A 66 -6.32 -19.21 3.00
N ALA A 67 -5.47 -20.13 3.48
CA ALA A 67 -4.57 -20.91 2.63
C ALA A 67 -5.26 -21.67 1.47
N PRO A 68 -6.43 -22.34 1.66
CA PRO A 68 -7.13 -23.01 0.57
C PRO A 68 -7.63 -22.10 -0.56
N TYR A 69 -7.79 -20.80 -0.32
CA TYR A 69 -8.29 -19.85 -1.31
C TYR A 69 -7.19 -19.12 -2.07
N GLU A 70 -5.91 -19.37 -1.77
CA GLU A 70 -4.76 -18.74 -2.45
C GLU A 70 -4.94 -17.20 -2.56
N ILE A 71 -5.23 -16.51 -1.46
CA ILE A 71 -5.55 -15.07 -1.47
C ILE A 71 -4.28 -14.23 -1.61
N GLY A 72 -4.37 -13.14 -2.36
CA GLY A 72 -3.29 -12.17 -2.49
C GLY A 72 -3.74 -10.74 -2.70
N GLN A 73 -2.77 -9.84 -2.54
CA GLN A 73 -2.87 -8.40 -2.78
C GLN A 73 -1.91 -8.04 -3.92
N ARG A 74 -2.41 -7.28 -4.90
CA ARG A 74 -1.55 -6.72 -5.95
C ARG A 74 -0.87 -5.47 -5.42
N ILE A 75 0.40 -5.30 -5.76
CA ILE A 75 1.18 -4.09 -5.50
C ILE A 75 1.78 -3.59 -6.81
N GLY A 76 1.50 -2.34 -7.15
CA GLY A 76 1.96 -1.70 -8.38
C GLY A 76 2.53 -0.30 -8.14
N TYR A 77 3.03 0.33 -9.19
CA TYR A 77 3.63 1.67 -9.11
C TYR A 77 2.77 2.73 -9.81
N SER A 78 2.54 3.85 -9.13
CA SER A 78 1.89 5.09 -9.59
C SER A 78 0.46 5.00 -10.13
N GLY A 79 -0.05 3.82 -10.48
CA GLY A 79 -1.38 3.61 -11.06
C GLY A 79 -1.37 3.30 -12.56
N PRO A 80 -2.54 3.00 -13.14
CA PRO A 80 -2.67 2.53 -14.53
C PRO A 80 -2.04 3.47 -15.58
N ASN A 81 -2.18 4.79 -15.41
CA ASN A 81 -1.66 5.79 -16.34
C ASN A 81 -0.12 5.71 -16.50
N TYR A 82 0.61 5.33 -15.45
CA TYR A 82 2.05 5.14 -15.54
C TYR A 82 2.38 3.99 -16.51
N TYR A 83 1.66 2.87 -16.39
CA TYR A 83 1.86 1.69 -17.23
C TYR A 83 1.49 1.95 -18.70
N GLU A 84 0.45 2.75 -18.95
CA GLU A 84 0.15 3.26 -20.29
C GLU A 84 1.32 4.07 -20.86
N SER A 85 1.92 4.97 -20.05
CA SER A 85 3.00 5.85 -20.49
C SER A 85 4.28 5.13 -20.91
N ILE A 86 4.55 3.96 -20.32
CA ILE A 86 5.72 3.11 -20.65
C ILE A 86 5.40 2.04 -21.71
N GLY A 87 4.21 2.08 -22.31
CA GLY A 87 3.79 1.12 -23.35
C GLY A 87 3.49 -0.28 -22.83
N GLN A 88 3.12 -0.42 -21.55
CA GLN A 88 2.72 -1.69 -20.91
C GLN A 88 1.32 -1.58 -20.28
N PRO A 89 0.30 -1.12 -21.01
CA PRO A 89 -1.03 -0.91 -20.45
C PRO A 89 -1.59 -2.23 -19.91
N ALA A 90 -2.22 -2.17 -18.74
CA ALA A 90 -2.89 -3.31 -18.11
C ALA A 90 -2.03 -4.58 -18.00
N LYS A 91 -0.69 -4.47 -17.94
CA LYS A 91 0.20 -5.64 -17.97
C LYS A 91 -0.13 -6.70 -16.93
N TRP A 92 -0.68 -6.28 -15.78
CA TRP A 92 -1.12 -7.17 -14.71
C TRP A 92 -2.20 -8.19 -15.13
N GLU A 93 -2.93 -7.92 -16.21
CA GLU A 93 -3.90 -8.86 -16.79
C GLU A 93 -3.22 -10.09 -17.44
N GLU A 94 -1.91 -10.05 -17.67
CA GLU A 94 -1.13 -11.21 -18.12
C GLU A 94 -1.04 -12.31 -17.06
N PHE A 95 -1.31 -11.99 -15.79
CA PHE A 95 -1.31 -12.95 -14.71
C PHE A 95 -2.43 -13.99 -14.91
N ASN A 96 -2.02 -15.26 -15.04
CA ASN A 96 -2.94 -16.39 -15.19
C ASN A 96 -2.84 -17.42 -14.04
N GLY A 97 -2.18 -17.04 -12.95
CA GLY A 97 -2.05 -17.86 -11.76
C GLY A 97 -3.39 -18.01 -11.02
N LYS A 98 -3.40 -18.89 -10.01
CA LYS A 98 -4.60 -19.21 -9.22
C LYS A 98 -4.84 -18.28 -8.04
N VAL A 99 -3.91 -17.35 -7.78
CA VAL A 99 -4.01 -16.44 -6.65
C VAL A 99 -5.24 -15.55 -6.84
N ASN A 100 -6.16 -15.59 -5.89
CA ASN A 100 -7.33 -14.72 -5.86
C ASN A 100 -6.89 -13.34 -5.43
N LEU A 101 -7.01 -12.38 -6.33
CA LEU A 101 -6.51 -11.02 -6.17
C LEU A 101 -7.69 -10.04 -6.20
N VAL A 102 -7.64 -9.04 -5.33
CA VAL A 102 -8.53 -7.88 -5.41
C VAL A 102 -7.70 -6.61 -5.38
N ASP A 103 -8.17 -5.64 -6.16
CA ASP A 103 -7.64 -4.27 -6.19
C ASP A 103 -6.13 -4.16 -6.41
N PHE A 104 -5.59 -2.96 -6.23
CA PHE A 104 -4.17 -2.68 -6.17
C PHE A 104 -3.85 -1.84 -4.94
N ILE A 105 -2.67 -2.08 -4.38
CA ILE A 105 -1.97 -1.05 -3.62
C ILE A 105 -0.93 -0.42 -4.56
N TRP A 106 -1.09 0.85 -4.89
CA TRP A 106 -0.20 1.65 -5.70
C TRP A 106 0.82 2.40 -4.84
N GLU A 107 2.11 2.13 -5.02
CA GLU A 107 3.16 3.01 -4.54
C GLU A 107 3.14 4.31 -5.34
N THR A 108 2.87 5.43 -4.69
CA THR A 108 2.73 6.75 -5.32
C THR A 108 3.68 7.77 -4.69
N ASN A 109 3.96 8.85 -5.43
CA ASN A 109 4.76 9.97 -4.93
C ASN A 109 3.87 10.96 -4.13
N THR A 110 3.09 10.46 -3.18
CA THR A 110 2.22 11.27 -2.32
C THR A 110 2.84 11.48 -0.94
N SER A 111 2.13 12.22 -0.08
CA SER A 111 2.49 12.28 1.34
C SER A 111 2.38 10.89 1.99
N SER A 112 3.14 10.65 3.06
CA SER A 112 3.02 9.40 3.84
C SER A 112 1.59 9.15 4.33
N ASN A 113 0.83 10.19 4.64
CA ASN A 113 -0.56 10.04 5.10
C ASN A 113 -1.48 9.56 3.97
N GLU A 114 -1.35 10.12 2.76
CA GLU A 114 -2.09 9.66 1.58
C GLU A 114 -1.73 8.21 1.23
N GLN A 115 -0.45 7.86 1.29
CA GLN A 115 0.00 6.50 1.05
C GLN A 115 -0.50 5.53 2.13
N LEU A 116 -0.52 5.95 3.41
CA LEU A 116 -1.08 5.14 4.49
C LEU A 116 -2.58 4.91 4.33
N ALA A 117 -3.33 5.94 3.92
CA ALA A 117 -4.76 5.84 3.66
C ALA A 117 -5.05 4.80 2.57
N GLU A 118 -4.33 4.90 1.46
CA GLU A 118 -4.40 3.98 0.32
C GLU A 118 -4.04 2.54 0.72
N ILE A 119 -2.97 2.34 1.50
CA ILE A 119 -2.63 1.01 2.02
C ILE A 119 -3.75 0.48 2.92
N LEU A 120 -4.22 1.25 3.90
CA LEU A 120 -5.24 0.78 4.85
C LEU A 120 -6.54 0.40 4.16
N GLU A 121 -6.99 1.21 3.20
CA GLU A 121 -8.20 0.99 2.40
C GLU A 121 -8.12 -0.33 1.62
N HIS A 122 -7.14 -0.47 0.74
CA HIS A 122 -7.03 -1.65 -0.13
C HIS A 122 -6.67 -2.93 0.64
N GLN A 123 -5.98 -2.82 1.78
CA GLN A 123 -5.80 -3.98 2.68
C GLN A 123 -7.11 -4.46 3.27
N LEU A 124 -7.99 -3.54 3.67
CA LEU A 124 -9.32 -3.87 4.15
C LEU A 124 -10.21 -4.40 3.03
N HIS A 125 -10.06 -3.93 1.78
CA HIS A 125 -10.74 -4.51 0.61
C HIS A 125 -10.37 -5.99 0.44
N THR A 126 -9.08 -6.32 0.50
CA THR A 126 -8.61 -7.72 0.45
C THR A 126 -9.15 -8.56 1.61
N ILE A 127 -9.05 -8.07 2.84
CA ILE A 127 -9.52 -8.83 4.00
C ILE A 127 -11.03 -9.07 3.93
N THR A 128 -11.80 -8.04 3.60
CA THR A 128 -13.26 -8.15 3.63
C THR A 128 -13.83 -8.87 2.41
N GLY A 129 -13.35 -8.51 1.22
CA GLY A 129 -13.82 -9.04 -0.06
C GLY A 129 -13.35 -10.47 -0.36
N LEU A 130 -12.18 -10.88 0.13
CA LEU A 130 -11.63 -12.23 -0.14
C LEU A 130 -11.60 -13.13 1.09
N ILE A 131 -11.29 -12.63 2.28
CA ILE A 131 -11.19 -13.49 3.48
C ILE A 131 -12.56 -13.60 4.16
N PHE A 132 -13.16 -12.47 4.53
CA PHE A 132 -14.38 -12.47 5.34
C PHE A 132 -15.60 -12.94 4.54
N LYS A 133 -15.71 -12.56 3.26
CA LYS A 133 -16.73 -13.10 2.36
C LYS A 133 -16.75 -14.63 2.35
N ASN A 134 -15.58 -15.28 2.38
CA ASN A 134 -15.48 -16.74 2.37
C ASN A 134 -15.69 -17.38 3.75
N PHE A 135 -15.23 -16.72 4.83
CA PHE A 135 -15.30 -17.26 6.19
C PHE A 135 -16.65 -16.99 6.87
N TYR A 136 -17.21 -15.80 6.68
CA TYR A 136 -18.48 -15.33 7.24
C TYR A 136 -19.56 -15.17 6.16
N GLN A 137 -19.73 -16.18 5.32
CA GLN A 137 -20.55 -16.12 4.08
C GLN A 137 -21.92 -15.44 4.25
N LYS A 138 -22.65 -15.69 5.34
CA LYS A 138 -23.97 -15.04 5.54
C LYS A 138 -23.90 -13.56 5.90
N LYS A 139 -22.81 -13.12 6.53
CA LYS A 139 -22.67 -11.75 7.04
C LYS A 139 -21.99 -10.85 6.02
N TRP A 140 -21.09 -11.41 5.21
CA TRP A 140 -20.20 -10.68 4.30
C TRP A 140 -20.41 -11.02 2.81
N ASP A 141 -21.54 -11.63 2.45
CA ASP A 141 -21.90 -11.82 1.03
C ASP A 141 -22.42 -10.51 0.42
N TYR A 142 -21.54 -9.83 -0.30
CA TYR A 142 -21.84 -8.59 -1.03
C TYR A 142 -23.00 -8.73 -2.01
N PHE A 143 -23.24 -9.92 -2.55
CA PHE A 143 -24.28 -10.16 -3.54
C PHE A 143 -25.63 -10.56 -2.93
N ASP A 144 -25.67 -10.85 -1.63
CA ASP A 144 -26.91 -11.08 -0.89
C ASP A 144 -27.38 -9.77 -0.24
N PRO A 145 -28.49 -9.16 -0.72
CA PRO A 145 -29.01 -7.91 -0.14
C PRO A 145 -29.52 -8.08 1.31
N THR A 146 -29.62 -9.31 1.80
CA THR A 146 -30.04 -9.63 3.18
C THR A 146 -28.87 -9.93 4.10
N SER A 147 -27.64 -9.98 3.59
CA SER A 147 -26.44 -10.11 4.42
C SER A 147 -26.26 -8.91 5.34
N ASP A 148 -25.60 -9.15 6.48
CA ASP A 148 -25.41 -8.12 7.51
C ASP A 148 -24.69 -6.87 6.95
N ILE A 149 -23.70 -7.05 6.06
CA ILE A 149 -23.00 -5.94 5.40
C ILE A 149 -23.94 -5.08 4.56
N ASN A 150 -24.81 -5.68 3.74
CA ASN A 150 -25.74 -4.94 2.89
C ASN A 150 -26.85 -4.26 3.69
N VAL A 151 -27.36 -4.92 4.74
CA VAL A 151 -28.38 -4.34 5.62
C VAL A 151 -27.79 -3.16 6.43
N ALA A 152 -26.54 -3.27 6.90
CA ALA A 152 -25.84 -2.19 7.57
C ALA A 152 -25.53 -1.02 6.61
N MET A 153 -25.11 -1.31 5.38
CA MET A 153 -24.88 -0.30 4.35
C MET A 153 -26.16 0.47 4.03
N GLN A 154 -27.29 -0.23 3.88
CA GLN A 154 -28.58 0.41 3.62
C GLN A 154 -29.02 1.32 4.77
N GLN A 155 -28.71 0.97 6.02
CA GLN A 155 -28.91 1.87 7.16
C GLN A 155 -28.10 3.15 7.00
N ALA A 156 -26.83 3.05 6.61
CA ALA A 156 -25.95 4.20 6.41
C ALA A 156 -26.44 5.12 5.28
N TYR A 157 -26.89 4.56 4.15
CA TYR A 157 -27.51 5.32 3.07
C TYR A 157 -28.77 6.05 3.52
N ASN A 158 -29.68 5.36 4.21
CA ASN A 158 -30.95 5.95 4.65
C ASN A 158 -30.75 7.11 5.63
N LEU A 159 -29.64 7.12 6.36
CA LEU A 159 -29.27 8.18 7.30
C LEU A 159 -28.40 9.27 6.67
N GLY A 160 -28.02 9.14 5.40
CA GLY A 160 -27.11 10.06 4.72
C GLY A 160 -25.68 10.03 5.27
N VAL A 161 -25.31 8.95 5.97
CA VAL A 161 -23.96 8.78 6.52
C VAL A 161 -22.96 8.36 5.46
N TYR A 162 -23.40 7.47 4.55
CA TYR A 162 -22.64 7.01 3.40
C TYR A 162 -23.30 7.54 2.13
N ASN A 163 -22.54 8.25 1.30
CA ASN A 163 -23.03 8.93 0.11
C ASN A 163 -22.09 8.72 -1.08
N THR A 164 -22.57 8.02 -2.10
CA THR A 164 -21.79 7.64 -3.28
C THR A 164 -22.30 8.31 -4.57
N GLU A 165 -23.10 9.36 -4.44
CA GLU A 165 -23.68 10.09 -5.57
C GLU A 165 -22.58 10.62 -6.52
N GLY A 166 -22.65 10.23 -7.79
CA GLY A 166 -21.73 10.66 -8.85
C GLY A 166 -20.35 9.99 -8.86
N MET A 167 -20.10 9.02 -7.96
CA MET A 167 -18.78 8.36 -7.84
C MET A 167 -18.61 7.15 -8.76
N TYR A 168 -19.71 6.41 -9.01
CA TYR A 168 -19.69 5.13 -9.72
C TYR A 168 -20.63 5.11 -10.93
N ASP A 169 -20.85 6.26 -11.57
CA ASP A 169 -21.82 6.43 -12.66
C ASP A 169 -21.52 5.55 -13.90
N ASP A 170 -20.25 5.21 -14.11
CA ASP A 170 -19.77 4.35 -15.20
C ASP A 170 -19.69 2.86 -14.82
N VAL A 171 -20.06 2.49 -13.59
CA VAL A 171 -20.02 1.10 -13.10
C VAL A 171 -21.36 0.43 -13.35
N ASP A 172 -21.34 -0.80 -13.90
CA ASP A 172 -22.57 -1.56 -14.12
C ASP A 172 -23.19 -2.06 -12.81
N ALA A 173 -24.42 -2.58 -12.88
CA ALA A 173 -25.14 -3.04 -11.69
C ALA A 173 -24.41 -4.16 -10.93
N ALA A 174 -23.66 -5.02 -11.63
CA ALA A 174 -22.93 -6.10 -10.98
C ALA A 174 -21.69 -5.57 -10.26
N GLY A 175 -20.96 -4.64 -10.86
CA GLY A 175 -19.83 -3.94 -10.24
C GLY A 175 -20.28 -3.10 -9.03
N LEU A 176 -21.45 -2.46 -9.10
CA LEU A 176 -22.03 -1.73 -7.96
C LEU A 176 -22.32 -2.64 -6.76
N MET A 177 -22.77 -3.89 -7.00
CA MET A 177 -22.98 -4.87 -5.92
C MET A 177 -21.67 -5.30 -5.25
N GLU A 178 -20.52 -5.07 -5.87
CA GLU A 178 -19.21 -5.39 -5.31
C GLU A 178 -18.56 -4.17 -4.65
N VAL A 179 -18.45 -3.04 -5.37
CA VAL A 179 -17.73 -1.86 -4.88
C VAL A 179 -18.42 -1.19 -3.71
N LEU A 180 -19.75 -1.05 -3.73
CA LEU A 180 -20.46 -0.31 -2.68
C LEU A 180 -20.30 -0.91 -1.27
N PRO A 181 -20.52 -2.23 -1.05
CA PRO A 181 -20.29 -2.83 0.26
C PRO A 181 -18.80 -2.97 0.62
N GLN A 182 -17.90 -3.04 -0.36
CA GLN A 182 -16.45 -3.05 -0.14
C GLN A 182 -15.98 -1.71 0.47
N GLU A 183 -16.32 -0.59 -0.17
CA GLU A 183 -15.99 0.75 0.30
C GLU A 183 -16.67 1.08 1.64
N PHE A 184 -17.95 0.69 1.78
CA PHE A 184 -18.66 0.80 3.05
C PHE A 184 -17.94 0.06 4.18
N ALA A 185 -17.43 -1.14 3.91
CA ALA A 185 -16.70 -1.93 4.88
C ALA A 185 -15.44 -1.22 5.36
N PHE A 186 -14.64 -0.71 4.43
CA PHE A 186 -13.49 0.12 4.73
C PHE A 186 -13.88 1.27 5.67
N TRP A 187 -14.88 2.08 5.29
CA TRP A 187 -15.27 3.26 6.06
C TRP A 187 -15.67 2.97 7.50
N PHE A 188 -16.53 1.97 7.74
CA PHE A 188 -16.95 1.68 9.11
C PHE A 188 -15.82 1.06 9.93
N ILE A 189 -14.90 0.31 9.32
CA ILE A 189 -13.77 -0.30 10.05
C ILE A 189 -12.79 0.79 10.51
N VAL A 190 -12.37 1.69 9.61
CA VAL A 190 -11.44 2.77 9.99
C VAL A 190 -12.10 3.78 10.95
N THR A 191 -13.42 3.94 10.88
CA THR A 191 -14.19 4.71 11.88
C THR A 191 -14.23 3.99 13.23
N ALA A 192 -14.46 2.68 13.25
CA ALA A 192 -14.44 1.89 14.49
C ALA A 192 -13.06 1.89 15.16
N TRP A 193 -12.01 2.03 14.35
CA TRP A 193 -10.64 2.24 14.78
C TRP A 193 -10.31 3.68 15.14
N ASP A 194 -11.23 4.65 15.10
CA ASP A 194 -10.95 6.07 15.36
C ASP A 194 -9.76 6.61 14.53
N PHE A 195 -9.70 6.26 13.24
CA PHE A 195 -8.65 6.71 12.31
C PHE A 195 -9.06 7.85 11.39
N MET A 196 -10.34 8.20 11.36
CA MET A 196 -10.88 9.20 10.42
C MET A 196 -10.17 10.54 10.52
N GLU A 197 -9.93 11.05 11.73
CA GLU A 197 -9.28 12.37 11.90
C GLU A 197 -7.79 12.35 11.57
N ASP A 198 -7.13 11.19 11.70
CA ASP A 198 -5.69 11.07 11.57
C ASP A 198 -5.24 10.84 10.13
N TYR A 199 -5.92 9.94 9.42
CA TYR A 199 -5.49 9.44 8.11
C TYR A 199 -6.50 9.70 6.99
N PHE A 200 -7.74 10.04 7.32
CA PHE A 200 -8.81 10.29 6.34
C PHE A 200 -9.50 11.65 6.54
N PRO A 201 -8.74 12.76 6.67
CA PRO A 201 -9.35 14.08 6.73
C PRO A 201 -10.09 14.36 5.42
N ASP A 202 -11.14 15.18 5.48
CA ASP A 202 -11.84 15.71 4.31
C ASP A 202 -12.66 14.72 3.47
N LYS A 203 -13.05 13.57 4.05
CA LYS A 203 -13.91 12.55 3.41
C LYS A 203 -15.41 12.71 3.69
N GLU A 204 -15.85 13.85 4.24
CA GLU A 204 -17.23 14.07 4.72
C GLU A 204 -18.32 14.03 3.64
N ASN A 205 -17.94 14.26 2.38
CA ASN A 205 -18.88 14.18 1.26
C ASN A 205 -19.32 12.73 0.99
N GLU A 206 -18.45 11.76 1.31
CA GLU A 206 -18.69 10.33 1.12
C GLU A 206 -19.09 9.65 2.43
N TRP A 207 -18.39 9.97 3.51
CA TRP A 207 -18.58 9.37 4.83
C TRP A 207 -18.48 10.41 5.95
N SER A 208 -19.56 10.55 6.73
CA SER A 208 -19.67 11.66 7.70
C SER A 208 -19.26 11.33 9.14
N LEU A 209 -19.09 10.06 9.51
CA LEU A 209 -18.72 9.71 10.90
C LEU A 209 -17.21 9.78 11.11
N LYS A 210 -16.80 10.17 12.32
CA LYS A 210 -15.38 10.36 12.68
C LYS A 210 -14.89 9.42 13.78
N THR A 211 -15.77 8.99 14.68
CA THR A 211 -15.37 8.20 15.85
C THR A 211 -16.16 6.91 16.00
N SER A 212 -15.56 5.93 16.67
CA SER A 212 -16.17 4.66 17.04
C SER A 212 -17.43 4.86 17.89
N THR A 213 -17.44 5.89 18.73
CA THR A 213 -18.64 6.27 19.51
C THR A 213 -19.78 6.74 18.61
N GLN A 214 -19.50 7.58 17.61
CA GLN A 214 -20.51 8.00 16.64
C GLN A 214 -21.01 6.81 15.82
N LEU A 215 -20.12 5.90 15.40
CA LEU A 215 -20.48 4.67 14.69
C LEU A 215 -21.45 3.82 15.52
N GLN A 216 -21.13 3.56 16.78
CA GLN A 216 -22.00 2.80 17.69
C GLN A 216 -23.39 3.43 17.84
N GLN A 217 -23.47 4.76 17.95
CA GLN A 217 -24.72 5.47 18.19
C GLN A 217 -25.59 5.61 16.94
N GLN A 218 -24.99 5.83 15.77
CA GLN A 218 -25.70 6.18 14.54
C GLN A 218 -25.87 4.98 13.60
N LEU A 219 -24.90 4.07 13.55
CA LEU A 219 -24.93 2.86 12.72
C LEU A 219 -24.76 1.59 13.57
N PRO A 220 -25.72 1.27 14.46
CA PRO A 220 -25.62 0.12 15.35
C PRO A 220 -25.51 -1.22 14.61
N LEU A 221 -26.02 -1.34 13.37
CA LEU A 221 -25.87 -2.57 12.57
C LEU A 221 -24.42 -2.76 12.12
N ALA A 222 -23.78 -1.70 11.62
CA ALA A 222 -22.37 -1.72 11.24
C ALA A 222 -21.47 -1.98 12.46
N TYR A 223 -21.76 -1.33 13.59
CA TYR A 223 -21.02 -1.54 14.83
C TYR A 223 -21.15 -2.98 15.35
N ASN A 224 -22.35 -3.58 15.30
CA ASN A 224 -22.53 -4.99 15.66
C ASN A 224 -21.74 -5.91 14.72
N LEU A 225 -21.77 -5.67 13.40
CA LEU A 225 -20.97 -6.43 12.43
C LEU A 225 -19.47 -6.34 12.75
N TYR A 226 -18.98 -5.14 13.08
CA TYR A 226 -17.60 -4.92 13.55
C TYR A 226 -17.30 -5.75 14.80
N GLN A 227 -18.14 -5.69 15.84
CA GLN A 227 -17.93 -6.40 17.10
C GLN A 227 -17.93 -7.92 16.92
N GLU A 228 -18.76 -8.45 16.03
CA GLU A 228 -18.91 -9.89 15.83
C GLU A 228 -17.85 -10.49 14.89
N THR A 229 -17.36 -9.72 13.92
CA THR A 229 -16.55 -10.27 12.82
C THR A 229 -15.16 -9.67 12.69
N ILE A 230 -14.95 -8.41 13.07
CA ILE A 230 -13.67 -7.71 12.95
C ILE A 230 -12.93 -7.70 14.28
N LEU A 231 -13.54 -7.15 15.33
CA LEU A 231 -12.93 -6.97 16.65
C LEU A 231 -12.31 -8.26 17.24
N PRO A 232 -12.91 -9.46 17.07
CA PRO A 232 -12.35 -10.68 17.65
C PRO A 232 -11.13 -11.22 16.91
N VAL A 233 -10.89 -10.81 15.66
CA VAL A 233 -9.90 -11.45 14.77
C VAL A 233 -8.89 -10.49 14.17
N LEU A 234 -9.19 -9.19 14.16
CA LEU A 234 -8.27 -8.14 13.74
C LEU A 234 -7.93 -7.20 14.90
N SER A 235 -6.71 -6.70 14.88
CA SER A 235 -6.22 -5.61 15.69
C SER A 235 -6.22 -4.31 14.89
N LYS A 236 -6.56 -3.21 15.56
CA LYS A 236 -6.25 -1.87 15.06
C LYS A 236 -4.72 -1.70 15.00
N PRO A 237 -4.12 -1.35 13.85
CA PRO A 237 -2.71 -0.97 13.79
C PRO A 237 -2.39 0.16 14.78
N SER A 238 -1.21 0.15 15.41
CA SER A 238 -0.86 1.24 16.32
C SER A 238 -0.47 2.50 15.54
N LYS A 239 -0.88 3.69 16.01
CA LYS A 239 -0.46 4.96 15.40
C LYS A 239 1.06 5.08 15.34
N ALA A 240 1.76 4.64 16.40
CA ALA A 240 3.23 4.62 16.43
C ALA A 240 3.84 3.79 15.28
N LEU A 241 3.21 2.68 14.88
CA LEU A 241 3.64 1.92 13.71
C LEU A 241 3.34 2.70 12.43
N LEU A 242 2.11 3.16 12.25
CA LEU A 242 1.68 3.85 11.03
C LEU A 242 2.51 5.12 10.79
N ASP A 243 2.67 5.96 11.81
CA ASP A 243 3.42 7.22 11.76
C ASP A 243 4.93 6.99 11.56
N SER A 244 5.44 5.77 11.83
CA SER A 244 6.83 5.41 11.52
C SER A 244 7.05 5.02 10.05
N MET A 245 5.98 4.79 9.29
CA MET A 245 6.07 4.42 7.88
C MET A 245 6.33 5.65 7.03
N VAL A 246 7.58 5.84 6.64
CA VAL A 246 7.98 6.89 5.70
C VAL A 246 7.92 6.32 4.29
N PHE A 247 7.01 6.81 3.45
CA PHE A 247 6.88 6.36 2.06
C PHE A 247 7.56 7.31 1.09
N THR A 248 7.42 8.62 1.34
CA THR A 248 8.23 9.70 0.75
C THR A 248 8.04 10.96 1.59
N GLU A 249 9.14 11.61 2.01
CA GLU A 249 9.08 12.98 2.54
C GLU A 249 8.96 13.98 1.39
N ASN A 250 8.33 15.13 1.67
CA ASN A 250 8.32 16.29 0.80
C ASN A 250 9.70 16.55 0.19
N ASN A 251 9.85 16.24 -1.09
CA ASN A 251 10.82 16.92 -1.92
C ASN A 251 10.07 17.43 -3.14
N THR A 252 9.75 18.72 -3.09
CA THR A 252 9.52 19.52 -4.29
C THR A 252 10.80 19.47 -5.11
N ILE A 253 10.95 18.43 -5.92
CA ILE A 253 12.00 18.34 -6.91
C ILE A 253 11.28 18.20 -8.24
N GLU A 254 11.44 19.20 -9.09
CA GLU A 254 11.10 19.13 -10.50
C GLU A 254 11.68 17.82 -11.06
N ASP A 255 10.80 16.87 -11.39
CA ASP A 255 11.16 15.61 -12.03
C ASP A 255 11.63 15.97 -13.45
N SER A 256 12.93 16.25 -13.57
CA SER A 256 13.59 16.32 -14.86
C SER A 256 13.77 14.87 -15.35
N VAL A 257 13.28 14.61 -16.55
CA VAL A 257 13.18 13.27 -17.17
C VAL A 257 14.54 12.54 -17.21
N ASP A 258 15.64 13.26 -17.05
CA ASP A 258 17.02 12.76 -17.10
C ASP A 258 17.70 12.58 -15.73
N ALA A 259 17.02 12.89 -14.62
CA ALA A 259 17.62 12.91 -13.28
C ALA A 259 17.03 11.86 -12.32
N LEU A 260 17.92 11.24 -11.55
CA LEU A 260 17.64 10.46 -10.36
C LEU A 260 18.02 11.28 -9.14
N THR A 261 17.16 11.36 -8.13
CA THR A 261 17.51 11.96 -6.84
C THR A 261 18.16 10.90 -5.96
N TYR A 262 19.31 11.23 -5.40
CA TYR A 262 20.02 10.41 -4.42
C TYR A 262 19.30 10.47 -3.07
N LEU A 263 18.97 9.31 -2.51
CA LEU A 263 18.27 9.18 -1.24
C LEU A 263 19.30 8.91 -0.13
N VAL A 264 19.16 9.60 1.00
CA VAL A 264 20.04 9.43 2.16
C VAL A 264 19.57 8.21 2.95
N SER A 265 20.42 7.20 3.06
CA SER A 265 20.13 5.92 3.73
C SER A 265 21.41 5.40 4.38
N SER A 266 21.39 5.03 5.67
CA SER A 266 22.61 4.62 6.39
C SER A 266 23.15 3.23 6.01
N ALA A 267 22.65 2.62 4.94
CA ALA A 267 23.06 1.30 4.45
C ALA A 267 23.98 1.46 3.23
N ASP A 268 24.91 0.52 3.04
CA ASP A 268 25.73 0.51 1.83
C ASP A 268 24.88 0.06 0.63
N GLU A 269 24.62 0.97 -0.31
CA GLU A 269 23.73 0.78 -1.44
C GLU A 269 24.48 0.72 -2.78
N SER A 270 23.83 0.11 -3.78
CA SER A 270 24.33 0.10 -5.15
C SER A 270 23.29 0.73 -6.07
N ILE A 271 23.63 1.89 -6.63
CA ILE A 271 22.75 2.74 -7.41
C ILE A 271 23.25 2.77 -8.84
N THR A 272 22.38 2.39 -9.77
CA THR A 272 22.73 2.30 -11.20
C THR A 272 21.84 3.22 -12.01
N ALA A 273 22.46 4.01 -12.90
CA ALA A 273 21.74 4.84 -13.86
C ALA A 273 20.85 3.98 -14.78
N SER A 274 19.69 4.51 -15.17
CA SER A 274 18.81 3.90 -16.16
C SER A 274 18.89 4.65 -17.48
N GLY A 275 18.37 4.05 -18.57
CA GLY A 275 18.56 4.58 -19.93
C GLY A 275 18.12 6.04 -20.13
N LEU A 276 17.17 6.54 -19.33
CA LEU A 276 16.77 7.95 -19.33
C LEU A 276 17.40 8.74 -18.18
N LYS A 277 17.57 8.13 -16.99
CA LYS A 277 18.07 8.80 -15.78
C LYS A 277 19.58 8.61 -15.61
N VAL A 278 20.35 9.42 -16.35
CA VAL A 278 21.81 9.41 -16.34
C VAL A 278 22.42 10.52 -15.46
N LYS A 279 21.61 11.41 -14.90
CA LYS A 279 22.03 12.43 -13.92
C LYS A 279 21.63 11.98 -12.51
N LEU A 280 22.51 12.19 -11.53
CA LEU A 280 22.24 11.99 -10.11
C LEU A 280 22.23 13.36 -9.40
N ILE A 281 21.14 13.70 -8.72
CA ILE A 281 20.99 14.90 -7.90
C ILE A 281 21.17 14.51 -6.45
N VAL A 282 22.17 15.07 -5.79
CA VAL A 282 22.48 14.84 -4.38
C VAL A 282 21.97 16.05 -3.59
N GLY A 283 20.92 15.86 -2.80
CA GLY A 283 20.21 16.93 -2.07
C GLY A 283 20.97 17.59 -0.92
N VAL A 284 22.28 17.35 -0.80
CA VAL A 284 23.18 17.89 0.23
C VAL A 284 24.31 18.70 -0.40
N ASN A 285 25.13 19.39 0.41
CA ASN A 285 26.27 20.13 -0.11
C ASN A 285 27.45 19.19 -0.40
N ARG A 286 28.26 19.50 -1.42
CA ARG A 286 29.39 18.68 -1.81
C ARG A 286 30.45 18.55 -0.73
N ALA A 287 30.56 19.55 0.14
CA ALA A 287 31.52 19.56 1.24
C ALA A 287 31.24 18.51 2.32
N ASP A 288 29.98 18.09 2.44
CA ASP A 288 29.55 17.19 3.51
C ASP A 288 29.87 15.72 3.16
N TYR A 289 30.06 15.41 1.87
CA TYR A 289 30.13 14.05 1.34
C TYR A 289 31.46 13.81 0.63
N SER A 290 32.01 12.60 0.78
CA SER A 290 33.17 12.13 0.02
C SER A 290 32.67 11.47 -1.25
N VAL A 291 33.20 11.88 -2.41
CA VAL A 291 32.88 11.28 -3.70
C VAL A 291 34.17 10.98 -4.43
N SER A 292 34.36 9.73 -4.85
CA SER A 292 35.58 9.31 -5.55
C SER A 292 35.28 8.31 -6.65
N ARG A 293 36.15 8.24 -7.67
CA ARG A 293 36.01 7.28 -8.75
C ARG A 293 36.62 5.95 -8.33
N ALA A 294 35.84 4.87 -8.46
CA ALA A 294 36.22 3.54 -7.99
C ALA A 294 36.92 2.70 -9.08
N ASP A 295 36.44 2.77 -10.32
CA ASP A 295 37.04 2.08 -11.47
C ASP A 295 36.94 2.92 -12.75
N ASP A 296 38.08 3.14 -13.40
CA ASP A 296 38.18 3.90 -14.64
C ASP A 296 37.56 3.20 -15.85
N LEU A 297 37.45 1.87 -15.84
CA LEU A 297 36.99 1.06 -16.97
C LEU A 297 35.46 0.91 -17.02
N VAL A 298 34.75 1.08 -15.89
CA VAL A 298 33.32 0.76 -15.76
C VAL A 298 32.45 1.96 -15.37
N ASN A 299 33.06 3.16 -15.29
CA ASN A 299 32.41 4.41 -14.87
C ASN A 299 31.64 4.26 -13.54
N THR A 300 32.35 3.72 -12.54
CA THR A 300 31.83 3.47 -11.20
C THR A 300 32.44 4.46 -10.22
N TRP A 301 31.61 4.99 -9.33
CA TRP A 301 31.94 5.99 -8.32
C TRP A 301 31.51 5.49 -6.95
N THR A 302 32.16 5.97 -5.90
CA THR A 302 31.72 5.80 -4.52
C THR A 302 31.30 7.15 -3.95
N ILE A 303 30.24 7.13 -3.15
CA ILE A 303 29.79 8.27 -2.35
C ILE A 303 29.64 7.81 -0.90
N SER A 304 30.19 8.58 0.04
CA SER A 304 30.15 8.22 1.47
C SER A 304 30.07 9.43 2.38
N ALA A 305 29.32 9.28 3.47
CA ALA A 305 29.22 10.22 4.58
C ALA A 305 28.66 9.49 5.81
N THR A 306 28.62 10.19 6.95
CA THR A 306 28.21 9.59 8.23
C THR A 306 26.76 9.12 8.27
N ASP A 307 25.91 9.67 7.40
CA ASP A 307 24.48 9.44 7.27
C ASP A 307 24.12 8.44 6.15
N ILE A 308 25.08 8.04 5.30
CA ILE A 308 24.82 7.20 4.12
C ILE A 308 25.64 5.90 3.97
N GLY A 309 26.59 5.61 4.86
CA GLY A 309 27.51 4.48 4.63
C GLY A 309 28.47 4.71 3.45
N GLU A 310 28.85 3.66 2.72
CA GLU A 310 29.64 3.73 1.48
C GLU A 310 28.87 3.14 0.29
N ASP A 311 28.28 4.02 -0.51
CA ASP A 311 27.47 3.63 -1.66
C ASP A 311 28.29 3.55 -2.94
N THR A 312 27.86 2.67 -3.84
CA THR A 312 28.42 2.49 -5.18
C THR A 312 27.48 3.03 -6.24
N LEU A 313 27.94 4.00 -7.04
CA LEU A 313 27.21 4.62 -8.15
C LEU A 313 27.76 4.14 -9.49
N SER A 314 26.90 3.63 -10.39
CA SER A 314 27.33 3.10 -11.69
C SER A 314 26.55 3.70 -12.86
N GLY A 315 27.25 4.04 -13.94
CA GLY A 315 26.63 4.41 -15.22
C GLY A 315 26.09 5.85 -15.31
N PHE A 316 26.24 6.66 -14.27
CA PHE A 316 25.86 8.08 -14.31
C PHE A 316 26.80 8.87 -15.23
N LYS A 317 26.23 9.87 -15.89
CA LYS A 317 26.93 10.88 -16.68
C LYS A 317 27.13 12.18 -15.92
N ARG A 318 26.29 12.46 -14.93
CA ARG A 318 26.40 13.66 -14.11
C ARG A 318 26.06 13.35 -12.65
N ILE A 319 26.83 13.91 -11.72
CA ILE A 319 26.53 13.89 -10.29
C ILE A 319 26.59 15.35 -9.80
N GLU A 320 25.45 15.91 -9.43
CA GLU A 320 25.26 17.31 -9.06
C GLU A 320 24.78 17.42 -7.63
N PHE A 321 25.41 18.29 -6.84
CA PHE A 321 25.05 18.57 -5.45
C PHE A 321 24.13 19.79 -5.35
N ASN A 322 23.42 19.92 -4.22
CA ASN A 322 22.48 21.02 -3.98
C ASN A 322 23.13 22.41 -4.02
N ASP A 323 24.43 22.50 -3.73
CA ASP A 323 25.22 23.73 -3.86
C ASP A 323 25.63 24.07 -5.31
N GLY A 324 25.19 23.26 -6.28
CA GLY A 324 25.53 23.40 -7.71
C GLY A 324 26.89 22.81 -8.08
N THR A 325 27.60 22.19 -7.14
CA THR A 325 28.91 21.58 -7.42
C THR A 325 28.74 20.25 -8.14
N LEU A 326 29.54 20.03 -9.19
CA LEU A 326 29.55 18.78 -9.95
C LEU A 326 30.70 17.88 -9.49
N ALA A 327 30.39 16.64 -9.13
CA ALA A 327 31.40 15.60 -8.88
C ALA A 327 31.75 14.82 -10.16
N LEU A 328 30.81 14.77 -11.11
CA LEU A 328 30.96 14.17 -12.43
C LEU A 328 30.13 14.99 -13.42
N ASP A 329 30.67 15.24 -14.62
CA ASP A 329 29.95 15.83 -15.75
C ASP A 329 30.58 15.37 -17.07
N VAL A 330 29.91 14.43 -17.75
CA VAL A 330 30.29 13.94 -19.07
C VAL A 330 29.06 14.04 -19.98
N ASP A 331 29.04 15.04 -20.86
CA ASP A 331 27.97 15.25 -21.85
C ASP A 331 27.76 13.99 -22.74
#